data_AF-A0A2W7B3Y2-F1
#
_entry.id   AF-A0A2W7B3Y2-F1
#
_cell.length_a   1.000
_cell.length_b   1.000
_cell.length_c   1.000
_cell.angle_alpha   90.00
_cell.angle_beta   90.00
_cell.angle_gamma   90.00
#
_symmetry.space_group_name_H-M   'P 1'
#
loop_
_entity.id
_entity.type
_entity.pdbx_description
1 polymer ?
#
loop_
_entity_poly.entity_id
_entity_poly.type
_entity_poly.pdbx_seq_one_letter_code
_entity_poly.pdbx_strand_id
1 'polypeptide(L)'
;MTDIFQELAEYRHQLGLPPAGSDGDRATIAKIEIDGNSFFGINSGSNPHPRKITMTVNPISRTHAEADAFQQMLDAGIKGGKGRLIVDRDLCRACGRNGGVRGMARQLDLEELEVISPSGSQIIILK
;
A
#
# COMPACT_ATOMS: atom_id res chain seq x y z
N MET A 1 -12.92 9.74 -16.50
CA MET A 1 -12.35 8.45 -16.06
C MET A 1 -11.08 8.84 -15.32
N THR A 2 -11.15 9.00 -14.00
CA THR A 2 -9.98 9.35 -13.20
C THR A 2 -9.01 8.18 -13.30
N ASP A 3 -7.80 8.43 -13.77
CA ASP A 3 -6.76 7.41 -13.79
C ASP A 3 -6.53 6.99 -12.33
N ILE A 4 -6.64 5.70 -12.03
CA ILE A 4 -6.56 5.18 -10.65
C ILE A 4 -5.18 5.44 -10.03
N PHE A 5 -4.17 5.69 -10.86
CA PHE A 5 -2.82 6.08 -10.45
C PHE A 5 -2.63 7.60 -10.36
N GLN A 6 -3.60 8.41 -10.77
CA GLN A 6 -3.50 9.87 -10.71
C GLN A 6 -3.32 10.37 -9.28
N GLU A 7 -4.09 9.83 -8.32
CA GLU A 7 -3.95 10.23 -6.92
C GLU A 7 -2.57 9.85 -6.34
N LEU A 8 -1.99 8.74 -6.79
CA LEU A 8 -0.61 8.37 -6.44
C LEU A 8 0.37 9.39 -7.02
N ALA A 9 0.20 9.79 -8.30
CA ALA A 9 1.05 10.78 -8.95
C ALA A 9 0.94 12.17 -8.30
N GLU A 10 -0.27 12.60 -7.93
CA GLU A 10 -0.52 13.85 -7.21
C GLU A 10 0.14 13.82 -5.82
N TYR A 11 0.01 12.71 -5.09
CA TYR A 11 0.67 12.54 -3.80
C TYR A 11 2.20 12.56 -3.92
N ARG A 12 2.77 11.94 -4.97
CA ARG A 12 4.21 12.05 -5.28
C ARG A 12 4.63 13.49 -5.49
N HIS A 13 3.87 14.25 -6.27
CA HIS A 13 4.14 15.66 -6.54
C HIS A 13 4.10 16.51 -5.25
N GLN A 14 3.11 16.28 -4.38
CA GLN A 14 3.01 16.96 -3.08
C GLN A 14 4.22 16.70 -2.17
N LEU A 15 4.80 15.50 -2.24
CA LEU A 15 6.00 15.11 -1.49
C LEU A 15 7.32 15.54 -2.17
N GLY A 16 7.26 16.18 -3.34
CA GLY A 16 8.46 16.54 -4.12
C GLY A 16 9.22 15.33 -4.66
N LEU A 17 8.53 14.19 -4.80
CA LEU A 17 9.12 12.96 -5.33
C LEU A 17 9.08 12.97 -6.87
N PRO A 18 10.08 12.35 -7.53
CA PRO A 18 10.08 12.24 -8.98
C PRO A 18 8.89 11.38 -9.46
N PRO A 19 8.48 11.44 -10.75
CA PRO A 19 7.45 10.57 -11.29
C PRO A 19 7.74 9.08 -11.04
N ALA A 20 6.70 8.27 -10.83
CA ALA A 20 6.86 6.84 -10.58
C ALA A 20 7.61 6.16 -11.74
N GLY A 21 8.67 5.43 -11.43
CA GLY A 21 9.46 4.68 -12.41
C GLY A 21 10.42 5.52 -13.27
N SER A 22 10.52 6.83 -13.01
CA SER A 22 11.52 7.68 -13.66
C SER A 22 12.95 7.42 -13.16
N ASP A 23 13.95 7.90 -13.88
CA ASP A 23 15.35 7.73 -13.48
C ASP A 23 15.62 8.41 -12.13
N GLY A 24 16.31 7.71 -11.24
CA GLY A 24 16.52 8.14 -9.85
C GLY A 24 15.34 7.93 -8.90
N ASP A 25 14.19 7.41 -9.37
CA ASP A 25 13.07 7.12 -8.49
C ASP A 25 13.35 5.90 -7.60
N ARG A 26 13.51 6.18 -6.29
CA ARG A 26 13.66 5.17 -5.23
C ARG A 26 12.44 5.10 -4.32
N ALA A 27 11.42 5.92 -4.56
CA ALA A 27 10.21 5.96 -3.77
C ALA A 27 9.14 5.04 -4.37
N THR A 28 8.40 4.38 -3.49
CA THR A 28 7.22 3.60 -3.83
C THR A 28 6.08 4.14 -2.99
N ILE A 29 4.93 4.33 -3.62
CA ILE A 29 3.72 4.79 -2.96
C ILE A 29 2.64 3.72 -3.12
N ALA A 30 1.94 3.46 -2.02
CA ALA A 30 0.76 2.65 -1.96
C ALA A 30 -0.41 3.49 -1.43
N LYS A 31 -1.62 3.23 -1.90
CA LYS A 31 -2.86 3.77 -1.35
C LYS A 31 -3.77 2.61 -0.99
N ILE A 32 -4.25 2.55 0.25
CA ILE A 32 -5.34 1.65 0.62
C ILE A 32 -6.62 2.43 0.80
N GLU A 33 -7.68 1.97 0.14
CA GLU A 33 -9.02 2.53 0.21
C GLU A 33 -9.96 1.52 0.85
N ILE A 34 -10.75 1.98 1.80
CA ILE A 34 -11.74 1.14 2.49
C ILE A 34 -12.81 2.00 3.15
N ASP A 35 -14.08 1.64 2.94
CA ASP A 35 -15.23 2.33 3.55
C ASP A 35 -15.18 3.87 3.41
N GLY A 36 -14.81 4.35 2.22
CA GLY A 36 -14.66 5.78 1.92
C GLY A 36 -13.42 6.46 2.51
N ASN A 37 -12.58 5.73 3.26
CA ASN A 37 -11.31 6.21 3.80
C ASN A 37 -10.16 5.84 2.86
N SER A 38 -9.12 6.68 2.82
CA SER A 38 -7.93 6.48 2.00
C SER A 38 -6.66 6.75 2.81
N PHE A 39 -5.70 5.82 2.78
CA PHE A 39 -4.42 5.96 3.45
C PHE A 39 -3.27 5.78 2.48
N PHE A 40 -2.34 6.74 2.45
CA PHE A 40 -1.17 6.72 1.57
C PHE A 40 0.05 6.27 2.35
N GLY A 41 0.67 5.18 1.92
CA GLY A 41 1.92 4.68 2.45
C GLY A 41 3.09 4.95 1.53
N ILE A 42 4.27 5.13 2.11
CA ILE A 42 5.53 5.34 1.38
C ILE A 42 6.62 4.47 1.98
N ASN A 43 7.48 3.90 1.13
CA ASN A 43 8.59 3.06 1.59
C ASN A 43 9.52 3.85 2.54
N SER A 44 10.00 3.19 3.60
CA SER A 44 10.69 3.87 4.71
C SER A 44 11.93 4.66 4.27
N GLY A 45 12.64 4.21 3.23
CA GLY A 45 13.83 4.89 2.70
C GLY A 45 13.53 6.24 2.04
N SER A 46 12.28 6.50 1.68
CA SER A 46 11.83 7.73 1.03
C SER A 46 10.73 8.45 1.83
N ASN A 47 10.36 7.92 3.00
CA ASN A 47 9.31 8.46 3.84
C ASN A 47 9.87 9.63 4.68
N PRO A 48 9.37 10.88 4.53
CA PRO A 48 9.80 12.01 5.35
C PRO A 48 9.38 11.86 6.83
N HIS A 49 8.35 11.06 7.10
CA HIS A 49 7.78 10.83 8.43
C HIS A 49 7.62 9.31 8.67
N PRO A 50 8.74 8.57 8.81
CA PRO A 50 8.69 7.12 8.93
C PRO A 50 7.91 6.68 10.16
N ARG A 51 6.99 5.75 9.97
CA ARG A 51 6.15 5.19 11.03
C ARG A 51 6.72 3.88 11.55
N LYS A 52 6.52 3.63 12.85
CA LYS A 52 6.81 2.31 13.43
C LYS A 52 5.70 1.34 13.03
N ILE A 53 6.05 0.32 12.25
CA ILE A 53 5.11 -0.75 11.90
C ILE A 53 4.98 -1.72 13.09
N THR A 54 3.80 -1.76 13.69
CA THR A 54 3.42 -2.66 14.80
C THR A 54 2.72 -3.93 14.31
N MET A 55 2.23 -3.95 13.07
CA MET A 55 1.66 -5.14 12.44
C MET A 55 2.65 -6.31 12.40
N THR A 56 2.12 -7.53 12.47
CA THR A 56 2.89 -8.75 12.28
C THR A 56 3.08 -8.97 10.79
N VAL A 57 4.24 -8.57 10.27
CA VAL A 57 4.59 -8.69 8.86
C VAL A 57 6.05 -9.14 8.72
N ASN A 58 6.38 -9.79 7.61
CA ASN A 58 7.75 -10.22 7.33
C ASN A 58 8.72 -9.01 7.32
N PRO A 59 10.01 -9.21 7.65
CA PRO A 59 10.96 -8.11 7.83
C PRO A 59 11.12 -7.20 6.60
N ILE A 60 11.03 -7.76 5.38
CA ILE A 60 11.21 -7.01 4.14
C ILE A 60 10.01 -6.09 3.92
N SER A 61 8.80 -6.65 3.91
CA SER A 61 7.57 -5.88 3.70
C SER A 61 7.37 -4.80 4.77
N ARG A 62 7.94 -4.96 5.98
CA ARG A 62 7.85 -3.98 7.07
C ARG A 62 8.35 -2.59 6.69
N THR A 63 9.28 -2.46 5.75
CA THR A 63 9.82 -1.15 5.35
C THR A 63 9.22 -0.64 4.04
N HIS A 64 8.20 -1.32 3.52
CA HIS A 64 7.60 -0.99 2.23
C HIS A 64 6.32 -0.15 2.37
N ALA A 65 5.93 0.48 1.26
CA ALA A 65 4.80 1.39 1.19
C ALA A 65 3.48 0.74 1.60
N GLU A 66 3.27 -0.53 1.25
CA GLU A 66 2.07 -1.28 1.59
C GLU A 66 1.93 -1.41 3.10
N ALA A 67 3.02 -1.73 3.81
CA ALA A 67 2.98 -1.86 5.26
C ALA A 67 2.71 -0.53 5.97
N ASP A 68 3.24 0.57 5.44
CA ASP A 68 2.95 1.91 5.96
C ASP A 68 1.46 2.27 5.78
N ALA A 69 0.88 2.00 4.60
CA ALA A 69 -0.54 2.23 4.33
C ALA A 69 -1.45 1.39 5.25
N PHE A 70 -1.16 0.08 5.39
CA PHE A 70 -1.91 -0.81 6.29
C PHE A 70 -1.74 -0.43 7.76
N GLN A 71 -0.56 0.05 8.17
CA GLN A 71 -0.33 0.53 9.53
C GLN A 71 -1.16 1.77 9.83
N GLN A 72 -1.27 2.71 8.89
CA GLN A 72 -2.11 3.90 9.06
C GLN A 72 -3.60 3.52 9.19
N MET A 73 -4.07 2.57 8.38
CA MET A 73 -5.42 2.02 8.52
C MET A 73 -5.64 1.36 9.89
N LEU A 74 -4.65 0.59 10.39
CA LEU A 74 -4.68 0.01 11.72
C LEU A 74 -4.74 1.08 12.81
N ASP A 75 -3.90 2.11 12.71
CA ASP A 75 -3.83 3.23 13.65
C ASP A 75 -5.15 4.02 13.68
N ALA A 76 -5.87 4.09 12.55
CA ALA A 76 -7.21 4.68 12.44
C ALA A 76 -8.32 3.77 13.00
N GLY A 77 -7.99 2.54 13.41
CA GLY A 77 -8.95 1.59 13.98
C GLY A 77 -9.91 0.96 12.97
N ILE A 78 -9.65 1.11 11.66
CA ILE A 78 -10.51 0.57 10.61
C ILE A 78 -10.20 -0.91 10.38
N LYS A 79 -11.24 -1.74 10.29
CA LYS A 79 -11.17 -3.19 10.11
C LYS A 79 -12.39 -3.69 9.34
N GLY A 80 -12.29 -4.88 8.75
CA GLY A 80 -13.40 -5.55 8.06
C GLY A 80 -13.70 -5.01 6.67
N GLY A 81 -14.59 -5.68 5.94
CA GLY A 81 -15.08 -5.24 4.64
C GLY A 81 -14.13 -5.49 3.46
N LYS A 82 -14.38 -4.77 2.37
CA LYS A 82 -13.65 -4.89 1.10
C LYS A 82 -12.76 -3.67 0.89
N GLY A 83 -11.47 -3.90 0.71
CA GLY A 83 -10.48 -2.85 0.48
C GLY A 83 -9.90 -2.89 -0.94
N ARG A 84 -9.36 -1.76 -1.39
CA ARG A 84 -8.52 -1.67 -2.58
C ARG A 84 -7.14 -1.16 -2.22
N LEU A 85 -6.09 -1.91 -2.57
CA LEU A 85 -4.70 -1.50 -2.45
C LEU A 85 -4.17 -1.14 -3.84
N ILE A 86 -3.92 0.13 -4.07
CA ILE A 86 -3.36 0.63 -5.33
C ILE A 86 -1.88 0.93 -5.09
N VAL A 87 -1.00 0.41 -5.92
CA VAL A 87 0.45 0.59 -5.80
C VAL A 87 1.03 1.15 -7.09
N ASP A 88 1.97 2.08 -6.98
CA ASP A 88 2.63 2.67 -8.16
C ASP A 88 3.73 1.78 -8.76
N ARG A 89 4.03 0.65 -8.10
CA ARG A 89 4.94 -0.41 -8.56
C ARG A 89 4.37 -1.77 -8.20
N ASP A 90 4.69 -2.77 -9.02
CA ASP A 90 4.26 -4.14 -8.75
C ASP A 90 4.77 -4.66 -7.40
N LEU A 91 3.93 -5.45 -6.71
CA LEU A 91 4.30 -6.04 -5.43
C LEU A 91 5.54 -6.91 -5.58
N CYS A 92 6.54 -6.67 -4.74
CA CYS A 92 7.69 -7.56 -4.66
C CYS A 92 7.29 -8.95 -4.14
N ARG A 93 8.20 -9.94 -4.25
CA ARG A 93 7.97 -11.30 -3.74
C ARG A 93 7.60 -11.32 -2.25
N ALA A 94 8.16 -10.42 -1.43
CA ALA A 94 7.87 -10.38 0.00
C ALA A 94 6.43 -9.88 0.28
N CYS A 95 6.03 -8.80 -0.38
CA CYS A 95 4.70 -8.19 -0.19
C CYS A 95 3.59 -9.05 -0.80
N GLY A 96 3.78 -9.53 -2.04
CA GLY A 96 2.81 -10.38 -2.73
C GLY A 96 2.95 -11.85 -2.34
N ARG A 97 3.88 -12.56 -3.00
CA ARG A 97 4.00 -14.03 -2.96
C ARG A 97 4.23 -14.61 -1.56
N ASN A 98 5.03 -13.96 -0.73
CA ASN A 98 5.34 -14.41 0.64
C ASN A 98 4.29 -13.94 1.66
N GLY A 99 3.18 -13.36 1.19
CA GLY A 99 2.01 -13.09 2.01
C GLY A 99 2.11 -11.87 2.92
N GLY A 100 2.99 -10.90 2.64
CA GLY A 100 3.04 -9.64 3.41
C GLY A 100 1.69 -8.91 3.41
N VAL A 101 1.17 -8.58 2.22
CA VAL A 101 -0.13 -7.91 2.03
C VAL A 101 -1.27 -8.79 2.54
N ARG A 102 -1.30 -10.07 2.15
CA ARG A 102 -2.34 -11.02 2.59
C ARG A 102 -2.38 -11.16 4.13
N GLY A 103 -1.22 -11.19 4.78
CA GLY A 103 -1.12 -11.31 6.24
C GLY A 103 -1.58 -10.06 6.97
N MET A 104 -1.26 -8.87 6.45
CA MET A 104 -1.74 -7.60 7.00
C MET A 104 -3.26 -7.43 6.82
N ALA A 105 -3.77 -7.75 5.63
CA ALA A 105 -5.21 -7.72 5.35
C ALA A 105 -6.01 -8.64 6.28
N ARG A 106 -5.49 -9.85 6.58
CA ARG A 106 -6.10 -10.76 7.57
C ARG A 106 -6.11 -10.20 8.99
N GLN A 107 -5.05 -9.52 9.41
CA GLN A 107 -4.99 -8.91 10.75
C GLN A 107 -6.01 -7.78 10.92
N LEU A 108 -6.38 -7.13 9.82
CA LEU A 108 -7.43 -6.11 9.77
C LEU A 108 -8.81 -6.70 9.48
N ASP A 109 -8.94 -8.03 9.49
CA ASP A 109 -10.19 -8.76 9.34
C ASP A 109 -10.92 -8.52 8.00
N LEU A 110 -10.18 -8.10 6.96
CA LEU A 110 -10.73 -7.88 5.63
C LEU A 110 -11.35 -9.15 5.05
N GLU A 111 -12.43 -8.98 4.30
CA GLU A 111 -13.10 -10.04 3.54
C GLU A 111 -12.46 -10.22 2.17
N GLU A 112 -12.16 -9.11 1.52
CA GLU A 112 -11.64 -9.04 0.17
C GLU A 112 -10.66 -7.88 0.05
N LEU A 113 -9.57 -8.10 -0.69
CA LEU A 113 -8.64 -7.06 -1.05
C LEU A 113 -8.38 -7.10 -2.56
N GLU A 114 -8.77 -6.06 -3.27
CA GLU A 114 -8.35 -5.84 -4.65
C GLU A 114 -6.99 -5.15 -4.65
N VAL A 115 -5.97 -5.77 -5.25
CA VAL A 115 -4.65 -5.16 -5.43
C VAL A 115 -4.54 -4.69 -6.88
N ILE A 116 -4.25 -3.40 -7.07
CA ILE A 116 -4.17 -2.74 -8.38
C ILE A 116 -2.75 -2.23 -8.55
N SER A 117 -2.07 -2.70 -9.58
CA SER A 117 -0.67 -2.39 -9.89
C SER A 117 -0.50 -2.08 -11.38
N PRO A 118 0.64 -1.50 -11.81
CA PRO A 118 0.85 -1.20 -13.23
C PRO A 118 0.77 -2.43 -14.14
N SER A 119 1.14 -3.63 -13.64
CA SER A 119 1.03 -4.88 -14.40
C SER A 119 -0.39 -5.48 -14.45
N GLY A 120 -1.33 -4.93 -13.68
CA GLY A 120 -2.73 -5.38 -13.63
C GLY A 120 -3.30 -5.40 -12.22
N SER A 121 -4.54 -5.91 -12.11
CA SER A 121 -5.22 -6.11 -10.85
C SER A 121 -5.37 -7.59 -10.49
N GLN A 122 -5.44 -7.86 -9.19
CA GLN A 122 -5.72 -9.18 -8.64
C GLN A 122 -6.65 -9.04 -7.43
N ILE A 123 -7.58 -9.97 -7.28
CA ILE A 123 -8.47 -10.01 -6.11
C ILE A 123 -7.98 -11.09 -5.16
N ILE A 124 -7.80 -10.73 -3.89
CA ILE A 124 -7.44 -11.64 -2.81
C ILE A 124 -8.67 -11.84 -1.93
N ILE A 125 -9.28 -13.02 -2.01
CA ILE A 125 -10.37 -13.43 -1.12
C ILE A 125 -9.76 -13.96 0.19
N LEU A 126 -10.22 -13.41 1.30
CA LEU A 126 -9.72 -13.71 2.64
C LEU A 126 -10.71 -14.50 3.49
N LYS A 127 -12.00 -14.39 3.19
CA LYS A 127 -13.12 -15.11 3.82
C LYS A 127 -14.08 -15.64 2.76
#